data_AF-A0A914DLL8-F1
#
_entry.id   AF-A0A914DLL8-F1
#
_cell.length_a   1.000
_cell.length_b   1.000
_cell.length_c   1.000
_cell.angle_alpha   90.00
_cell.angle_beta   90.00
_cell.angle_gamma   90.00
#
_symmetry.space_group_name_H-M   'P 1'
#
loop_
_entity.id
_entity.type
_entity.pdbx_description
1 polymer ?
#
loop_
_entity_poly.entity_id
_entity_poly.type
_entity_poly.pdbx_seq_one_letter_code
_entity_poly.pdbx_strand_id
1 'polypeptide(L)'
;MLSNASRVFQTSDKLKENFTCGICGENYTNDKFAPITLHCGHTFCRNCIDQLGKDKHVPCGVCFTNTWTPAKKLTKNYQML
;
A
#
# COMPACT_ATOMS: atom_id res chain seq x y z
N MET A 1 37.61 -15.73 -10.24
CA MET A 1 37.02 -14.59 -10.98
C MET A 1 35.50 -14.80 -11.00
N LEU A 2 34.79 -14.42 -9.93
CA LEU A 2 33.33 -14.50 -9.91
C LEU A 2 32.78 -13.33 -10.73
N SER A 3 32.09 -13.66 -11.80
CA SER A 3 31.46 -12.72 -12.73
C SER A 3 30.44 -11.85 -11.98
N ASN A 4 30.81 -10.59 -11.82
CA ASN A 4 29.94 -9.45 -11.57
C ASN A 4 28.82 -9.46 -12.63
N ALA A 5 27.65 -9.97 -12.25
CA ALA A 5 26.40 -9.65 -12.92
C ALA A 5 25.83 -8.40 -12.23
N SER A 6 26.23 -7.23 -12.73
CA SER A 6 25.61 -5.96 -12.39
C SER A 6 24.12 -6.06 -12.74
N ARG A 7 23.26 -6.20 -11.72
CA ARG A 7 21.81 -6.33 -11.86
C ARG A 7 21.25 -5.05 -12.48
N VAL A 8 21.03 -5.08 -13.79
CA VAL A 8 20.09 -4.18 -14.47
C VAL A 8 18.69 -4.60 -14.01
N PHE A 9 18.21 -4.05 -12.90
CA PHE A 9 16.80 -4.18 -12.55
C PHE A 9 15.98 -3.25 -13.45
N GLN A 10 15.14 -3.87 -14.25
CA GLN A 10 14.32 -3.27 -15.29
C GLN A 10 13.31 -2.29 -14.67
N THR A 11 13.10 -1.15 -15.33
CA THR A 11 12.16 -0.09 -14.95
C THR A 11 10.71 -0.59 -14.76
N SER A 12 10.36 -1.72 -15.36
CA SER A 12 9.03 -2.35 -15.28
C SER A 12 8.64 -2.87 -13.89
N ASP A 13 9.59 -3.36 -13.09
CA ASP A 13 9.28 -3.97 -11.79
C ASP A 13 9.01 -2.91 -10.71
N LYS A 14 9.73 -1.78 -10.75
CA LYS A 14 9.49 -0.63 -9.87
C LYS A 14 8.11 -0.01 -10.09
N LEU A 15 7.63 0.04 -11.33
CA LEU A 15 6.28 0.53 -11.61
C LEU A 15 5.22 -0.43 -11.05
N LYS A 16 5.43 -1.74 -11.10
CA LYS A 16 4.50 -2.74 -10.56
C LYS A 16 4.32 -2.62 -9.04
N GLU A 17 5.39 -2.39 -8.28
CA GLU A 17 5.30 -2.18 -6.83
C GLU A 17 4.45 -0.96 -6.45
N ASN A 18 4.36 0.04 -7.32
CA ASN A 18 3.52 1.21 -7.07
C ASN A 18 2.02 0.93 -7.21
N PHE A 19 1.63 -0.15 -7.89
CA PHE A 19 0.23 -0.50 -8.15
C PHE A 19 -0.27 -1.72 -7.37
N THR A 20 0.54 -2.25 -6.44
CA THR A 20 0.17 -3.37 -5.58
C THR A 20 0.14 -2.97 -4.11
N CYS A 21 -0.70 -3.67 -3.34
CA CYS A 21 -0.76 -3.51 -1.90
C CYS A 21 0.50 -4.08 -1.25
N GLY A 22 1.26 -3.27 -0.51
CA GLY A 22 2.45 -3.73 0.21
C GLY A 22 2.20 -4.72 1.36
N ILE A 23 0.93 -5.05 1.67
CA ILE A 23 0.57 -6.04 2.70
C ILE A 23 0.15 -7.37 2.07
N CYS A 24 -0.79 -7.36 1.12
CA CYS A 24 -1.34 -8.59 0.54
C CYS A 24 -0.81 -8.89 -0.87
N GLY A 25 -0.04 -7.99 -1.49
CA GLY A 25 0.51 -8.15 -2.84
C GLY A 25 -0.50 -7.97 -3.99
N GLU A 26 -1.78 -7.78 -3.68
CA GLU A 26 -2.85 -7.65 -4.69
C GLU A 26 -2.82 -6.31 -5.41
N ASN A 27 -3.20 -6.31 -6.69
CA ASN A 27 -3.28 -5.10 -7.50
C ASN A 27 -4.42 -4.18 -7.04
N TYR A 28 -4.17 -2.87 -7.05
CA TYR A 28 -5.18 -1.85 -6.83
C TYR A 28 -6.19 -1.85 -7.98
N THR A 29 -7.42 -2.26 -7.69
CA THR A 29 -8.46 -2.46 -8.72
C THR A 29 -9.84 -2.05 -8.20
N ASN A 30 -10.67 -3.02 -7.82
CA ASN A 30 -12.05 -2.83 -7.40
C ASN A 30 -12.16 -2.30 -5.95
N ASP A 31 -13.37 -2.08 -5.47
CA ASP A 31 -13.66 -1.55 -4.13
C ASP A 31 -12.97 -2.30 -2.98
N LYS A 32 -12.83 -3.63 -3.08
CA LYS A 32 -12.14 -4.44 -2.07
C LYS A 32 -10.64 -4.17 -2.07
N PHE A 33 -10.07 -3.97 -3.25
CA PHE A 33 -8.65 -3.69 -3.43
C PHE A 33 -8.33 -2.22 -3.69
N ALA A 34 -9.28 -1.31 -3.43
CA ALA A 34 -9.08 0.10 -3.71
C ALA A 34 -7.93 0.65 -2.85
N PRO A 35 -7.02 1.46 -3.43
CA PRO A 35 -5.89 2.03 -2.71
C PRO A 35 -6.39 3.07 -1.71
N ILE A 36 -5.85 3.06 -0.49
CA ILE A 36 -6.11 4.03 0.57
C ILE A 36 -4.78 4.47 1.17
N THR A 37 -4.52 5.77 1.08
CA THR A 37 -3.29 6.37 1.58
C THR A 37 -3.49 6.84 3.02
N LEU A 38 -2.61 6.37 3.91
CA LEU A 38 -2.54 6.83 5.29
C LEU A 38 -1.86 8.19 5.39
N HIS A 39 -1.99 8.90 6.52
CA HIS A 39 -1.38 10.22 6.71
C HIS A 39 0.15 10.21 6.62
N CYS A 40 0.78 9.07 6.87
CA CYS A 40 2.22 8.86 6.68
C CYS A 40 2.64 8.69 5.21
N GLY A 41 1.72 8.70 4.25
CA GLY A 41 2.00 8.55 2.81
C GLY A 41 2.01 7.11 2.28
N HIS A 42 2.15 6.10 3.15
CA HIS A 42 2.00 4.70 2.74
C HIS A 42 0.57 4.36 2.33
N THR A 43 0.43 3.57 1.28
CA THR A 43 -0.86 3.17 0.72
C THR A 43 -1.06 1.66 0.79
N PHE A 44 -2.27 1.25 1.14
CA PHE A 44 -2.69 -0.15 1.22
C PHE A 44 -4.08 -0.30 0.61
N CYS A 45 -4.47 -1.53 0.30
CA CYS A 45 -5.81 -1.79 -0.22
C CYS A 45 -6.87 -1.68 0.90
N ARG A 46 -8.12 -1.37 0.51
CA ARG A 46 -9.26 -1.23 1.44
C ARG A 46 -9.40 -2.42 2.39
N ASN A 47 -9.31 -3.65 1.86
CA ASN A 47 -9.40 -4.86 2.67
C ASN A 47 -8.29 -4.96 3.73
N CYS A 48 -7.07 -4.50 3.44
CA CYS A 48 -5.99 -4.48 4.43
C CYS A 48 -6.16 -3.34 5.45
N ILE A 49 -6.65 -2.18 5.02
CA ILE A 49 -6.98 -1.07 5.93
C ILE A 49 -8.07 -1.45 6.92
N ASP A 50 -9.11 -2.16 6.47
CA ASP A 50 -10.19 -2.61 7.34
C ASP A 50 -9.71 -3.64 8.38
N GLN A 51 -8.72 -4.48 8.03
CA GLN A 51 -8.10 -5.44 8.96
C GLN A 51 -7.14 -4.79 9.96
N LEU A 52 -6.36 -3.79 9.53
CA LEU A 52 -5.46 -3.05 10.41
C LEU A 52 -6.20 -2.06 11.31
N GLY A 53 -7.38 -1.60 10.87
CA GLY A 53 -8.15 -0.58 11.55
C GLY A 53 -8.53 -0.97 12.98
N LYS A 54 -8.33 -0.02 13.90
CA LYS A 54 -8.88 -0.04 15.25
C LYS A 54 -10.03 0.97 15.34
N ASP A 55 -10.75 0.98 16.46
CA ASP A 55 -11.94 1.81 16.66
C ASP A 55 -11.74 3.30 16.29
N LYS A 56 -10.56 3.85 16.60
CA LYS A 56 -10.27 5.29 16.44
C LYS A 56 -9.17 5.63 15.43
N HIS A 57 -8.38 4.64 14.99
CA HIS A 57 -7.21 4.90 14.15
C HIS A 57 -6.81 3.66 13.34
N VAL A 58 -6.02 3.89 12.30
CA VAL A 58 -5.35 2.84 11.54
C VAL A 58 -3.84 2.98 11.75
N PRO A 59 -3.16 2.00 12.35
CA PRO A 59 -1.71 1.96 12.40
C PRO A 59 -1.14 1.59 11.02
N CYS A 60 -0.10 2.27 10.58
CA CYS A 60 0.61 1.90 9.35
C CYS A 60 1.36 0.59 9.55
N GLY A 61 1.14 -0.40 8.67
CA GLY A 61 1.86 -1.68 8.68
C GLY A 61 3.34 -1.60 8.29
N VAL A 62 3.84 -0.42 7.88
CA VAL A 62 5.23 -0.21 7.46
C VAL A 62 6.00 0.63 8.48
N CYS A 63 5.49 1.82 8.84
CA CYS A 63 6.21 2.77 9.69
C CYS A 63 5.58 2.98 11.07
N PHE A 64 4.51 2.23 11.40
CA PHE A 64 3.79 2.29 12.68
C PHE A 64 3.17 3.64 13.06
N THR A 65 3.24 4.65 12.18
CA THR A 65 2.54 5.92 12.37
C THR A 65 1.03 5.71 12.31
N ASN A 66 0.32 6.32 13.25
CA ASN A 66 -1.14 6.25 13.30
C ASN A 66 -1.79 7.29 12.39
N THR A 67 -2.74 6.84 11.60
CA THR A 67 -3.76 7.72 11.01
C THR A 67 -4.95 7.76 11.97
N TRP A 68 -5.13 8.88 12.68
CA TRP A 68 -6.17 9.07 13.70
C TRP A 68 -7.57 9.29 13.11
N THR A 69 -7.97 8.36 12.25
CA THR A 69 -9.27 8.30 11.59
C THR A 69 -9.67 6.82 11.51
N PRO A 70 -10.90 6.44 11.90
CA PRO A 70 -11.38 5.06 11.73
C PRO A 70 -11.32 4.62 10.27
N ALA A 71 -10.95 3.35 10.02
CA ALA A 71 -10.80 2.78 8.68
C ALA A 71 -11.98 3.08 7.74
N LYS A 72 -13.21 2.98 8.25
CA LYS A 72 -14.45 3.22 7.49
C LYS A 72 -14.58 4.65 6.94
N LYS A 73 -13.90 5.63 7.53
CA LYS A 73 -13.93 7.04 7.12
C LYS A 73 -12.81 7.43 6.17
N LEU A 74 -11.85 6.54 5.91
CA LEU A 74 -10.76 6.80 4.97
C LEU A 74 -11.27 6.66 3.53
N THR A 75 -10.85 7.59 2.66
CA THR A 75 -11.27 7.66 1.26
C THR A 75 -10.26 6.99 0.34
N LYS A 76 -10.73 6.54 -0.84
CA LYS A 76 -9.88 5.94 -1.88
C LYS A 76 -8.92 6.96 -2.46
N ASN A 77 -7.72 6.54 -2.83
CA ASN A 77 -6.76 7.32 -3.59
C ASN A 77 -6.88 6.99 -5.10
N TYR A 78 -7.72 7.75 -5.81
CA TYR A 78 -7.97 7.53 -7.24
C TYR A 78 -6.77 7.78 -8.15
N GLN A 79 -5.65 8.29 -7.64
CA GLN A 79 -4.43 8.47 -8.42
C GLN A 79 -3.69 7.15 -8.71
N MET A 80 -4.09 6.05 -8.05
CA MET A 80 -3.46 4.73 -8.19
C MET A 80 -4.40 3.65 -8.77
N LEU A 81 -5.48 4.10 -9.44
CA LEU A 81 -6.41 3.26 -10.20
C LEU A 81 -6.25 3.47 -11.70
#